data_AF-A0AAW7ZSS0-F1
#
_entry.id   AF-A0AAW7ZSS0-F1
#
_cell.length_a   1.000
_cell.length_b   1.000
_cell.length_c   1.000
_cell.angle_alpha   90.00
_cell.angle_beta   90.00
_cell.angle_gamma   90.00
#
_symmetry.space_group_name_H-M   'P 1'
#
loop_
_entity.id
_entity.type
_entity.pdbx_description
1 polymer ?
#
loop_
_entity_poly.entity_id
_entity_poly.type
_entity_poly.pdbx_seq_one_letter_code
_entity_poly.pdbx_strand_id
1 'polypeptide(L)'
;MKFYRGPLIAAVYAALLFPLCGQAQLYNYSYTDTRGTKVNAEPSRAYLNPGSAITLNLISGLDRYERVTVTRSSDNVQMFQSVTGLVTVADRITAADGSEYYGKSMALPVLGEGTFALKSETLDNKSNVVATTSYSFSIDTRVSSPQQMMQIPTC
;
A
#
# COMPACT_ATOMS: atom_id res chain seq x y z
N MET A 1 28.96 53.41 -32.77
CA MET A 1 28.90 52.48 -31.60
C MET A 1 29.16 51.06 -32.09
N LYS A 2 29.92 50.29 -31.28
CA LYS A 2 30.55 48.98 -31.56
C LYS A 2 29.54 47.80 -31.56
N PHE A 3 29.80 46.83 -32.46
CA PHE A 3 29.66 45.35 -32.45
C PHE A 3 28.51 44.67 -31.64
N TYR A 4 27.88 43.55 -32.06
CA TYR A 4 28.49 42.23 -32.33
C TYR A 4 27.52 41.26 -33.05
N ARG A 5 28.11 40.33 -33.81
CA ARG A 5 27.53 39.13 -34.45
C ARG A 5 27.41 37.97 -33.44
N GLY A 6 26.44 37.05 -33.62
CA GLY A 6 26.52 35.68 -33.05
C GLY A 6 25.19 34.92 -33.00
N PRO A 7 25.17 33.56 -33.06
CA PRO A 7 24.28 32.82 -33.96
C PRO A 7 23.19 31.92 -33.32
N LEU A 8 22.37 31.38 -34.23
CA LEU A 8 21.44 30.25 -34.17
C LEU A 8 21.89 29.01 -33.35
N ILE A 9 20.89 28.39 -32.70
CA ILE A 9 20.76 27.01 -32.19
C ILE A 9 21.40 26.69 -30.82
N ALA A 10 20.54 26.42 -29.83
CA ALA A 10 20.73 25.35 -28.86
C ALA A 10 19.36 24.84 -28.38
N ALA A 11 18.98 23.66 -28.85
CA ALA A 11 17.83 22.92 -28.36
C ALA A 11 18.05 22.56 -26.89
N VAL A 12 17.09 22.85 -26.02
CA VAL A 12 16.97 22.20 -24.72
C VAL A 12 15.63 21.48 -24.71
N TYR A 13 15.65 20.27 -25.26
CA TYR A 13 14.74 19.23 -24.81
C TYR A 13 15.05 18.98 -23.33
N ALA A 14 14.45 19.76 -22.44
CA ALA A 14 14.27 19.37 -21.06
C ALA A 14 13.22 18.25 -21.05
N ALA A 15 13.58 17.09 -21.60
CA ALA A 15 12.91 15.85 -21.29
C ALA A 15 13.05 15.72 -19.78
N LEU A 16 11.93 15.95 -19.10
CA LEU A 16 11.76 15.74 -17.68
C LEU A 16 12.26 14.33 -17.36
N LEU A 17 13.51 14.24 -16.91
CA LEU A 17 14.01 13.14 -16.11
C LEU A 17 13.27 13.24 -14.77
N PHE A 18 11.97 12.94 -14.79
CA PHE A 18 11.33 12.48 -13.57
C PHE A 18 12.04 11.18 -13.24
N PRO A 19 12.80 11.10 -12.13
CA PRO A 19 13.15 9.79 -11.62
C PRO A 19 11.83 9.04 -11.50
N LEU A 20 11.72 7.90 -12.20
CA LEU A 20 10.71 6.89 -11.93
C LEU A 20 11.03 6.36 -10.53
N CYS A 21 10.77 7.18 -9.50
CA CYS A 21 10.76 6.75 -8.12
C CYS A 21 9.67 5.69 -8.09
N GLY A 22 10.07 4.42 -8.11
CA GLY A 22 9.16 3.32 -7.85
C GLY A 22 8.47 3.64 -6.53
N GLN A 23 7.19 3.98 -6.59
CA GLN A 23 6.43 4.32 -5.40
C GLN A 23 6.15 3.01 -4.69
N ALA A 24 6.69 2.85 -3.47
CA ALA A 24 6.22 1.81 -2.56
C ALA A 24 4.73 2.05 -2.34
N GLN A 25 3.87 1.18 -2.83
CA GLN A 25 2.44 1.45 -2.74
C GLN A 25 1.69 0.17 -2.37
N LEU A 26 1.02 0.21 -1.22
CA LEU A 26 -0.07 -0.73 -0.97
C LEU A 26 -1.17 -0.41 -1.97
N TYR A 27 -1.45 -1.35 -2.87
CA TYR A 27 -2.53 -1.23 -3.83
C TYR A 27 -3.88 -1.44 -3.16
N ASN A 28 -4.05 -2.55 -2.44
CA ASN A 28 -5.24 -2.80 -1.62
C ASN A 28 -4.96 -3.87 -0.56
N TYR A 29 -5.90 -3.98 0.38
CA TYR A 29 -6.05 -5.13 1.26
C TYR A 29 -7.03 -6.12 0.62
N SER A 30 -6.72 -7.42 0.62
CA SER A 30 -7.68 -8.46 0.26
C SER A 30 -7.90 -9.44 1.42
N TYR A 31 -9.16 -9.74 1.72
CA TYR A 31 -9.57 -10.66 2.78
C TYR A 31 -10.99 -11.18 2.55
N THR A 32 -11.37 -12.24 3.25
CA THR A 32 -12.78 -12.61 3.43
C THR A 32 -13.29 -11.96 4.71
N ASP A 33 -14.39 -11.23 4.65
CA ASP A 33 -14.96 -10.52 5.80
C ASP A 33 -15.65 -11.46 6.81
N THR A 34 -16.08 -10.91 7.94
CA THR A 34 -16.79 -11.67 9.00
C THR A 34 -18.13 -12.27 8.55
N ARG A 35 -18.63 -11.94 7.36
CA ARG A 35 -19.86 -12.48 6.76
C ARG A 35 -19.56 -13.47 5.64
N GLY A 36 -18.30 -13.81 5.39
CA GLY A 36 -17.89 -14.72 4.33
C GLY A 36 -17.74 -14.09 2.94
N THR A 37 -17.85 -12.76 2.82
CA THR A 37 -17.74 -12.04 1.55
C THR A 37 -16.27 -11.71 1.24
N LYS A 38 -15.82 -11.94 0.01
CA LYS A 38 -14.49 -11.48 -0.43
C LYS A 38 -14.48 -9.96 -0.59
N VAL A 39 -13.49 -9.31 0.01
CA VAL A 39 -13.34 -7.86 0.02
C VAL A 39 -11.95 -7.49 -0.49
N ASN A 40 -11.91 -6.55 -1.44
CA ASN A 40 -10.72 -5.78 -1.81
C ASN A 40 -10.94 -4.35 -1.31
N ALA A 41 -10.23 -3.97 -0.25
CA ALA A 41 -10.37 -2.66 0.39
C ALA A 41 -9.24 -1.73 -0.02
N GLU A 42 -9.59 -0.51 -0.43
CA GLU A 42 -8.62 0.55 -0.71
C GLU A 42 -7.77 0.88 0.53
N PRO A 43 -6.50 1.30 0.36
CA PRO A 43 -5.60 1.62 1.47
C PRO A 43 -6.10 2.74 2.40
N SER A 44 -6.97 3.60 1.88
CA SER A 44 -7.60 4.71 2.61
C SER A 44 -8.83 4.31 3.44
N ARG A 45 -9.27 3.04 3.37
CA ARG A 45 -10.42 2.56 4.13
C ARG A 45 -10.10 2.56 5.62
N ALA A 46 -10.91 3.30 6.40
CA ALA A 46 -10.67 3.48 7.84
C ALA A 46 -10.78 2.18 8.66
N TYR A 47 -11.76 1.33 8.34
CA TYR A 47 -12.07 0.10 9.07
C TYR A 47 -12.11 -1.11 8.15
N LEU A 48 -11.36 -2.14 8.54
CA LEU A 48 -11.34 -3.47 7.96
C LEU A 48 -12.02 -4.44 8.92
N ASN A 49 -12.76 -5.40 8.39
CA ASN A 49 -13.49 -6.41 9.16
C ASN A 49 -13.11 -7.84 8.70
N PRO A 50 -11.82 -8.21 8.75
CA PRO A 50 -11.35 -9.50 8.26
C PRO A 50 -11.88 -10.67 9.10
N GLY A 51 -12.54 -11.63 8.45
CA GLY A 51 -12.81 -12.97 8.96
C GLY A 51 -11.73 -13.99 8.57
N SER A 52 -10.83 -13.65 7.66
CA SER A 52 -9.62 -14.40 7.28
C SER A 52 -8.35 -13.59 7.52
N ALA A 53 -7.17 -14.17 7.25
CA ALA A 53 -5.94 -13.38 7.17
C ALA A 53 -6.07 -12.26 6.11
N ILE A 54 -5.51 -11.08 6.42
CA ILE A 54 -5.39 -9.98 5.47
C ILE A 54 -4.21 -10.25 4.54
N THR A 55 -4.41 -10.13 3.24
CA THR A 55 -3.34 -10.10 2.24
C THR A 55 -3.13 -8.67 1.78
N LEU A 56 -1.89 -8.20 1.81
CA LEU A 56 -1.44 -6.94 1.27
C LEU A 56 -1.05 -7.16 -0.19
N ASN A 57 -1.56 -6.36 -1.12
CA ASN A 57 -1.11 -6.37 -2.51
C ASN A 57 -0.22 -5.15 -2.72
N LEU A 58 1.08 -5.37 -2.89
CA LEU A 58 2.10 -4.32 -2.84
C LEU A 58 2.68 -4.09 -4.23
N ILE A 59 2.75 -2.82 -4.65
CA ILE A 59 3.41 -2.37 -5.87
C ILE A 59 4.81 -1.89 -5.50
N SER A 60 5.78 -2.31 -6.31
CA SER A 60 7.22 -2.09 -6.06
C SER A 60 7.95 -1.65 -7.32
N GLY A 61 7.52 -2.13 -8.49
CA GLY A 61 8.29 -2.07 -9.73
C GLY A 61 9.22 -3.27 -9.91
N LEU A 62 9.75 -3.42 -11.13
CA LEU A 62 10.69 -4.51 -11.47
C LEU A 62 12.03 -4.34 -10.75
N ASP A 63 12.63 -5.48 -10.40
CA ASP A 63 13.92 -5.58 -9.74
C ASP A 63 13.96 -4.89 -8.36
N ARG A 64 12.81 -4.88 -7.68
CA ARG A 64 12.63 -4.33 -6.33
C ARG A 64 12.18 -5.39 -5.34
N TYR A 65 12.26 -5.02 -4.06
CA TYR A 65 11.68 -5.76 -2.93
C TYR A 65 10.78 -4.82 -2.14
N GLU A 66 9.77 -5.36 -1.46
CA GLU A 66 8.99 -4.60 -0.49
C GLU A 66 9.27 -5.10 0.92
N ARG A 67 9.64 -4.19 1.81
CA ARG A 67 9.69 -4.43 3.25
C ARG A 67 8.45 -3.81 3.90
N VAL A 68 7.64 -4.65 4.52
CA VAL A 68 6.47 -4.22 5.29
C VAL A 68 6.79 -4.33 6.77
N THR A 69 6.46 -3.28 7.52
CA THR A 69 6.42 -3.29 8.99
C THR A 69 5.05 -2.84 9.46
N VAL A 70 4.42 -3.63 10.33
CA VAL A 70 3.13 -3.28 10.96
C VAL A 70 3.35 -3.08 12.45
N THR A 71 2.90 -1.94 12.96
CA THR A 71 3.01 -1.55 14.36
C THR A 71 1.62 -1.30 14.93
N ARG A 72 1.32 -1.81 16.13
CA ARG A 72 0.08 -1.49 16.82
C ARG A 72 0.17 -0.08 17.41
N SER A 73 -0.83 0.74 17.15
CA SER A 73 -0.77 2.17 17.49
C SER A 73 -0.94 2.45 18.99
N SER A 74 -1.56 1.55 19.75
CA SER A 74 -1.84 1.75 21.19
C SER A 74 -0.59 1.69 22.07
N ASP A 75 0.37 0.84 21.71
CA ASP A 75 1.56 0.50 22.51
C ASP A 75 2.87 0.59 21.71
N ASN A 76 2.80 0.94 20.41
CA ASN A 76 3.92 0.97 19.48
C ASN A 76 4.66 -0.37 19.33
N VAL A 77 3.99 -1.49 19.63
CA VAL A 77 4.58 -2.83 19.46
C VAL A 77 4.60 -3.21 17.99
N GLN A 78 5.77 -3.62 17.48
CA GLN A 78 5.89 -4.19 16.14
C GLN A 78 5.19 -5.55 16.10
N MET A 79 4.10 -5.64 15.35
CA MET A 79 3.28 -6.84 15.22
C MET A 79 3.75 -7.75 14.09
N PHE A 80 4.41 -7.16 13.09
CA PHE A 80 4.87 -7.89 11.92
C PHE A 80 5.99 -7.13 11.21
N GLN A 81 6.96 -7.87 10.67
CA GLN A 81 7.91 -7.37 9.70
C GLN A 81 8.29 -8.49 8.73
N SER A 82 8.30 -8.20 7.44
CA SER A 82 8.76 -9.15 6.42
C SER A 82 9.22 -8.41 5.16
N VAL A 83 10.00 -9.11 4.34
CA VAL A 83 10.48 -8.64 3.03
C VAL A 83 10.01 -9.63 1.97
N THR A 84 9.52 -9.13 0.83
CA THR A 84 9.15 -10.00 -0.30
C THR A 84 10.37 -10.65 -0.94
N GLY A 85 10.16 -11.61 -1.85
CA GLY A 85 11.17 -11.94 -2.85
C GLY A 85 11.34 -10.83 -3.90
N LEU A 86 12.35 -10.96 -4.77
CA LEU A 86 12.58 -10.03 -5.89
C LEU A 86 11.34 -10.00 -6.81
N VAL A 87 10.89 -8.79 -7.16
CA VAL A 87 9.78 -8.59 -8.09
C VAL A 87 10.27 -8.71 -9.53
N THR A 88 9.64 -9.62 -10.27
CA THR A 88 9.97 -9.95 -11.66
C THR A 88 8.80 -9.67 -12.59
N VAL A 89 8.98 -9.86 -13.90
CA VAL A 89 7.90 -9.68 -14.89
C VAL A 89 6.71 -10.63 -14.70
N ALA A 90 6.91 -11.74 -13.99
CA ALA A 90 5.84 -12.70 -13.66
C ALA A 90 4.95 -12.20 -12.51
N ASP A 91 5.42 -11.22 -11.75
CA ASP A 91 4.76 -10.69 -10.56
C ASP A 91 3.86 -9.50 -10.93
N ARG A 92 2.80 -9.78 -11.69
CA ARG A 92 1.81 -8.77 -12.12
C ARG A 92 0.60 -8.74 -11.20
N ILE A 93 0.23 -7.54 -10.78
CA ILE A 93 -1.02 -7.23 -10.10
C ILE A 93 -1.92 -6.52 -11.10
N THR A 94 -3.07 -7.12 -11.40
CA THR A 94 -4.11 -6.50 -12.24
C THR A 94 -5.09 -5.74 -11.35
N ALA A 95 -5.21 -4.45 -11.60
CA ALA A 95 -6.14 -3.57 -10.91
C ALA A 95 -7.57 -3.74 -11.42
N ALA A 96 -8.54 -3.19 -10.68
CA ALA A 96 -9.96 -3.33 -11.00
C ALA A 96 -10.34 -2.61 -12.32
N ASP A 97 -9.58 -1.59 -12.70
CA ASP A 97 -9.69 -0.85 -13.96
C ASP A 97 -8.95 -1.53 -15.13
N GLY A 98 -8.31 -2.67 -14.88
CA GLY A 98 -7.50 -3.40 -15.86
C GLY A 98 -6.04 -2.94 -15.98
N SER A 99 -5.63 -1.92 -15.23
CA SER A 99 -4.23 -1.49 -15.18
C SER A 99 -3.35 -2.60 -14.58
N GLU A 100 -2.12 -2.74 -15.08
CA GLU A 100 -1.17 -3.73 -14.58
C GLU A 100 0.03 -3.08 -13.91
N TYR A 101 0.41 -3.62 -12.74
CA TYR A 101 1.55 -3.17 -11.96
C TYR A 101 2.44 -4.34 -11.58
N TYR A 102 3.75 -4.07 -11.41
CA TYR A 102 4.68 -5.07 -10.91
C TYR A 102 4.79 -5.01 -9.39
N GLY A 103 4.56 -6.15 -8.74
CA GLY A 103 4.44 -6.21 -7.30
C GLY A 103 4.12 -7.60 -6.77
N LYS A 104 4.13 -7.77 -5.44
CA LYS A 104 3.87 -9.06 -4.78
C LYS A 104 2.85 -8.91 -3.67
N SER A 105 2.18 -10.02 -3.38
CA SER A 105 1.28 -10.12 -2.24
C SER A 105 2.01 -10.60 -0.99
N MET A 106 1.56 -10.14 0.19
CA MET A 106 2.09 -10.55 1.49
C MET A 106 0.95 -10.75 2.48
N ALA A 107 0.85 -11.94 3.07
CA ALA A 107 -0.14 -12.22 4.10
C ALA A 107 0.34 -11.68 5.47
N LEU A 108 -0.55 -10.98 6.16
CA LEU A 108 -0.35 -10.58 7.56
C LEU A 108 -0.75 -11.72 8.50
N PRO A 109 -0.09 -11.86 9.66
CA PRO A 109 -0.61 -12.69 10.74
C PRO A 109 -1.94 -12.11 11.26
N VAL A 110 -2.69 -12.91 12.02
CA VAL A 110 -3.89 -12.42 12.70
C VAL A 110 -3.46 -11.38 13.75
N LEU A 111 -3.80 -10.11 13.52
CA LEU A 111 -3.37 -9.00 14.37
C LEU A 111 -4.29 -8.74 15.58
N GLY A 112 -5.53 -9.24 15.52
CA GLY A 112 -6.59 -8.92 16.47
C GLY A 112 -7.23 -7.54 16.23
N GLU A 113 -8.17 -7.19 17.10
CA GLU A 113 -8.83 -5.87 17.14
C GLU A 113 -7.82 -4.74 17.41
N GLY A 114 -8.07 -3.56 16.85
CA GLY A 114 -7.32 -2.34 17.18
C GLY A 114 -6.89 -1.51 15.98
N THR A 115 -6.06 -0.49 16.24
CA THR A 115 -5.51 0.41 15.22
C THR A 115 -4.04 0.11 14.97
N PHE A 116 -3.64 0.14 13.71
CA PHE A 116 -2.31 -0.21 13.26
C PHE A 116 -1.76 0.81 12.27
N ALA A 117 -0.44 0.99 12.32
CA ALA A 117 0.34 1.69 11.30
C ALA A 117 1.10 0.67 10.45
N LEU A 118 0.95 0.76 9.14
CA LEU A 118 1.70 -0.03 8.16
C LEU A 118 2.71 0.89 7.46
N LYS A 119 3.98 0.51 7.50
CA LYS A 119 5.04 1.14 6.70
C LYS A 119 5.47 0.17 5.60
N SER A 120 5.35 0.58 4.34
CA SER A 120 5.88 -0.12 3.17
C SER A 120 7.10 0.61 2.65
N GLU A 121 8.20 -0.11 2.46
CA GLU A 121 9.46 0.41 1.95
C GLU A 121 9.88 -0.39 0.72
N THR A 122 10.02 0.30 -0.43
CA THR A 122 10.62 -0.31 -1.63
C THR A 122 12.12 -0.30 -1.47
N LEU A 123 12.75 -1.46 -1.66
CA LEU A 123 14.19 -1.63 -1.63
C LEU A 123 14.74 -1.88 -3.04
N ASP A 124 15.93 -1.36 -3.32
CA ASP A 124 16.73 -1.78 -4.48
C ASP A 124 17.44 -3.13 -4.25
N ASN A 125 18.15 -3.61 -5.27
CA ASN A 125 18.92 -4.87 -5.19
C ASN A 125 20.13 -4.84 -4.26
N LYS A 126 20.46 -3.68 -3.69
CA LYS A 126 21.48 -3.48 -2.65
C LYS A 126 20.84 -3.26 -1.28
N SER A 127 19.53 -3.47 -1.15
CA SER A 127 18.74 -3.26 0.07
C SER A 127 18.65 -1.80 0.53
N ASN A 128 18.94 -0.82 -0.34
CA ASN A 128 18.69 0.58 -0.03
C ASN A 128 17.20 0.90 -0.18
N VAL A 129 16.66 1.65 0.76
CA VAL A 129 15.28 2.17 0.66
C VAL A 129 15.24 3.24 -0.42
N VAL A 130 14.42 3.03 -1.44
CA VAL A 130 14.22 3.98 -2.55
C VAL A 130 12.86 4.68 -2.51
N ALA A 131 11.90 4.13 -1.75
CA ALA A 131 10.63 4.77 -1.46
C ALA A 131 10.08 4.28 -0.12
N THR A 132 9.23 5.09 0.51
CA THR A 132 8.55 4.75 1.76
C THR A 132 7.16 5.36 1.77
N THR A 133 6.17 4.54 2.09
CA THR A 133 4.77 4.98 2.24
C THR A 133 4.19 4.41 3.51
N SER A 134 3.38 5.19 4.20
CA SER A 134 2.74 4.80 5.46
C SER A 134 1.22 4.88 5.36
N TYR A 135 0.56 3.90 5.98
CA TYR A 135 -0.89 3.76 6.03
C TYR A 135 -1.33 3.54 7.46
N SER A 136 -2.55 3.97 7.77
CA SER A 136 -3.22 3.67 9.03
C SER A 136 -4.51 2.92 8.75
N PHE A 137 -4.78 1.88 9.51
CA PHE A 137 -6.03 1.12 9.39
C PHE A 137 -6.45 0.61 10.76
N SER A 138 -7.76 0.38 10.94
CA SER A 138 -8.29 -0.27 12.13
C SER A 138 -8.98 -1.59 11.77
N ILE A 139 -8.78 -2.60 12.60
CA ILE A 139 -9.50 -3.87 12.54
C ILE A 139 -10.65 -3.80 13.54
N ASP A 140 -11.88 -3.94 13.03
CA ASP A 140 -13.10 -4.13 13.80
C ASP A 140 -13.89 -5.31 13.21
N THR A 141 -13.92 -6.43 13.94
CA THR A 141 -14.60 -7.67 13.54
C THR A 141 -15.94 -7.85 14.22
N ARG A 142 -16.40 -6.87 15.01
CA ARG A 142 -17.68 -6.99 15.72
C ARG A 142 -18.82 -7.01 14.72
N VAL A 143 -19.66 -8.04 14.82
CA VAL A 143 -20.91 -8.10 14.08
C VAL A 143 -21.87 -7.10 14.73
N SER A 144 -22.34 -6.11 13.98
CA SER A 144 -23.43 -5.26 14.45
C SER A 144 -24.66 -6.15 14.69
N SER A 145 -25.02 -6.35 15.95
CA SER A 145 -26.24 -7.09 16.28
C SER A 145 -27.46 -6.22 15.95
N PRO A 146 -28.56 -6.77 15.39
CA PRO A 146 -29.78 -6.02 15.12
C PRO A 146 -30.40 -5.36 16.38
N GLN A 147 -30.00 -5.78 17.58
CA GLN A 147 -30.55 -5.23 18.84
C GLN A 147 -30.05 -3.81 19.16
N GLN A 148 -28.98 -3.34 18.51
CA GLN A 148 -28.47 -1.99 18.71
C GLN A 148 -29.31 -0.92 17.96
N MET A 149 -30.24 -1.33 17.09
CA MET A 149 -31.16 -0.43 16.37
C MET A 149 -32.53 -0.25 17.05
N MET A 150 -32.81 -0.97 18.15
CA MET A 150 -34.10 -0.93 18.86
C MET A 150 -34.12 -0.07 20.13
N GLN A 151 -33.04 0.66 20.44
CA GLN A 151 -33.02 1.63 21.54
C GLN A 151 -33.14 3.07 21.02
N ILE A 152 -34.26 3.34 20.34
CA ILE A 152 -34.81 4.70 20.34
C ILE A 152 -35.79 4.72 21.52
N PRO A 153 -35.51 5.41 22.63
CA PRO A 153 -36.51 5.61 23.66
C PRO A 153 -37.64 6.46 23.05
N THR A 154 -38.82 5.88 22.90
CA THR A 154 -40.05 6.66 22.73
C THR A 154 -40.27 7.44 24.01
N CYS A 155 -40.20 8.77 23.92
CA CYS A 155 -40.82 9.66 24.91
C CYS A 155 -42.34 9.50 24.90
#